data_AF-A0A930HRH3-F1
#
_entry.id   AF-A0A930HRH3-F1
#
_cell.length_a   1.000
_cell.length_b   1.000
_cell.length_c   1.000
_cell.angle_alpha   90.00
_cell.angle_beta   90.00
_cell.angle_gamma   90.00
#
_symmetry.space_group_name_H-M   'P 1'
#
loop_
_entity.id
_entity.type
_entity.pdbx_description
1 polymer ?
#
loop_
_entity_poly.entity_id
_entity_poly.type
_entity_poly.pdbx_seq_one_letter_code
_entity_poly.pdbx_strand_id
1 'polypeptide(L)'
;PGCGKSHKVAEVLAGGDEENIFRTTFHPDYDYASFVGCYKPEMEEGEIKYAFTPQVFTNAYVRAWEHPNEKVYLVIEEINRGNCAQIFGDLFQLLDRKDDGTSCYPIRADKDLADYLQHALSGDAKRGIEEGNLCLPSNLHIIATMNTSDQSLFPMDSAFKRR
;
A
#
# COMPACT_ATOMS: atom_id res chain seq x y z
N PRO A 1 -15.26 14.11 10.96
CA PRO A 1 -15.23 13.22 12.15
C PRO A 1 -16.65 12.77 12.55
N GLY A 2 -16.83 11.56 13.10
CA GLY A 2 -18.11 11.12 13.66
C GLY A 2 -19.24 10.74 12.67
N CYS A 3 -19.01 10.76 11.35
CA CYS A 3 -20.05 10.48 10.34
C CYS A 3 -20.16 9.00 9.93
N GLY A 4 -19.68 8.04 10.74
CA GLY A 4 -19.80 6.61 10.43
C GLY A 4 -18.88 6.07 9.33
N LYS A 5 -17.78 6.77 8.97
CA LYS A 5 -16.85 6.31 7.91
C LYS A 5 -16.25 4.93 8.22
N SER A 6 -15.76 4.71 9.44
CA SER A 6 -15.21 3.41 9.84
C SER A 6 -16.28 2.32 9.88
N HIS A 7 -17.54 2.67 10.16
CA HIS A 7 -18.68 1.73 10.01
C HIS A 7 -18.90 1.35 8.55
N LYS A 8 -18.82 2.31 7.63
CA LYS A 8 -18.95 2.04 6.20
C LYS A 8 -17.81 1.17 5.67
N VAL A 9 -16.59 1.40 6.15
CA VAL A 9 -15.44 0.52 5.86
C VAL A 9 -15.73 -0.90 6.37
N ALA A 10 -16.22 -1.06 7.60
CA ALA A 10 -16.58 -2.38 8.13
C ALA A 10 -17.66 -3.08 7.30
N GLU A 11 -18.66 -2.36 6.79
CA GLU A 11 -19.65 -2.92 5.86
C GLU A 11 -19.04 -3.40 4.54
N VAL A 12 -18.11 -2.63 3.96
CA VAL A 12 -17.44 -3.01 2.69
C VAL A 12 -16.56 -4.25 2.90
N LEU A 13 -15.98 -4.38 4.09
CA LEU A 13 -15.14 -5.51 4.48
C LEU A 13 -15.95 -6.68 5.03
N ALA A 14 -17.27 -6.57 5.13
CA ALA A 14 -18.12 -7.61 5.70
C ALA A 14 -18.03 -8.90 4.87
N GLY A 15 -17.60 -9.99 5.50
CA GLY A 15 -17.38 -11.29 4.85
C GLY A 15 -16.03 -11.44 4.13
N GLY A 16 -15.14 -10.44 4.23
CA GLY A 16 -13.73 -10.60 3.87
C GLY A 16 -12.95 -11.37 4.94
N ASP A 17 -11.91 -12.07 4.53
CA ASP A 17 -10.97 -12.72 5.46
C ASP A 17 -10.13 -11.64 6.17
N GLU A 18 -10.02 -11.72 7.51
CA GLU A 18 -9.22 -10.79 8.30
C GLU A 18 -7.74 -10.79 7.87
N GLU A 19 -7.21 -11.94 7.41
CA GLU A 19 -5.83 -12.04 6.90
C GLU A 19 -5.60 -11.22 5.62
N ASN A 20 -6.68 -10.90 4.91
CA ASN A 20 -6.63 -10.14 3.66
C ASN A 20 -6.91 -8.64 3.88
N ILE A 21 -7.03 -8.19 5.13
CA ILE A 21 -7.31 -6.80 5.48
C ILE A 21 -6.08 -6.17 6.12
N PHE A 22 -5.42 -5.30 5.38
CA PHE A 22 -4.28 -4.50 5.82
C PHE A 22 -4.76 -3.10 6.13
N ARG A 23 -4.50 -2.59 7.34
CA ARG A 23 -5.00 -1.28 7.79
C ARG A 23 -3.87 -0.42 8.32
N THR A 24 -3.89 0.87 7.95
CA THR A 24 -3.01 1.91 8.48
C THR A 24 -3.76 3.22 8.65
N THR A 25 -3.20 4.12 9.46
CA THR A 25 -3.72 5.48 9.65
C THR A 25 -2.60 6.47 9.35
N PHE A 26 -2.84 7.38 8.41
CA PHE A 26 -1.85 8.40 8.07
C PHE A 26 -1.81 9.48 9.16
N HIS A 27 -0.60 9.98 9.42
CA HIS A 27 -0.34 11.07 10.36
C HIS A 27 0.75 11.98 9.79
N PRO A 28 1.01 13.16 10.38
CA PRO A 28 1.92 14.14 9.78
C PRO A 28 3.33 13.63 9.52
N ASP A 29 3.85 12.79 10.42
CA ASP A 29 5.19 12.18 10.28
C ASP A 29 5.21 10.86 9.49
N TYR A 30 4.07 10.46 8.90
CA TYR A 30 4.01 9.22 8.11
C TYR A 30 4.66 9.45 6.75
N ASP A 31 5.55 8.56 6.35
CA ASP A 31 6.38 8.70 5.16
C ASP A 31 6.40 7.42 4.30
N TYR A 32 7.16 7.46 3.20
CA TYR A 32 7.31 6.32 2.30
C TYR A 32 7.84 5.07 3.01
N ALA A 33 8.84 5.24 3.89
CA ALA A 33 9.43 4.14 4.65
C ALA A 33 8.42 3.49 5.61
N SER A 34 7.51 4.27 6.19
CA SER A 34 6.44 3.80 7.07
C SER A 34 5.30 3.09 6.32
N PHE A 35 5.12 3.41 5.04
CA PHE A 35 4.07 2.82 4.19
C PHE A 35 4.53 1.58 3.43
N VAL A 36 5.72 1.66 2.84
CA VAL A 36 6.31 0.64 1.95
C VAL A 36 7.28 -0.25 2.71
N GLY A 37 8.21 0.35 3.45
CA GLY A 37 9.28 -0.34 4.13
C GLY A 37 10.63 0.30 3.89
N CYS A 38 11.59 -0.12 4.71
CA CYS A 38 12.98 0.31 4.61
C CYS A 38 13.90 -0.74 5.24
N TYR A 39 15.19 -0.66 4.90
CA TYR A 39 16.20 -1.45 5.60
C TYR A 39 16.40 -0.94 7.02
N LYS A 40 16.34 -1.86 7.98
CA LYS A 40 16.62 -1.61 9.39
C LYS A 40 17.75 -2.52 9.87
N PRO A 41 18.58 -2.06 10.82
CA PRO A 41 19.54 -2.93 11.47
C PRO A 41 18.80 -3.89 12.40
N GLU A 42 19.12 -5.17 12.28
CA GLU A 42 18.65 -6.26 13.12
C GLU A 42 19.86 -6.93 13.79
N MET A 43 19.68 -7.30 15.06
CA MET A 43 20.69 -8.06 15.81
C MET A 43 20.41 -9.55 15.60
N GLU A 44 21.31 -10.24 14.89
CA GLU A 44 21.24 -11.69 14.71
C GLU A 44 22.53 -12.31 15.24
N GLU A 45 22.43 -13.17 16.26
CA GLU A 45 23.57 -13.85 16.90
C GLU A 45 24.69 -12.91 17.40
N GLY A 46 24.36 -11.65 17.69
CA GLY A 46 25.33 -10.65 18.17
C GLY A 46 26.04 -9.87 17.05
N GLU A 47 25.70 -10.12 15.78
CA GLU A 47 26.14 -9.33 14.64
C GLU A 47 25.00 -8.42 14.13
N ILE A 48 25.36 -7.20 13.70
CA ILE A 48 24.40 -6.28 13.07
C ILE A 48 24.24 -6.70 11.61
N LYS A 49 23.05 -7.14 11.24
CA LYS A 49 22.65 -7.36 9.85
C LYS A 49 21.62 -6.33 9.43
N TYR A 50 21.56 -6.04 8.14
CA TYR A 50 20.54 -5.16 7.59
C TYR A 50 19.49 -6.02 6.89
N ALA A 51 18.23 -5.86 7.29
CA ALA A 51 17.10 -6.55 6.69
C ALA A 51 16.05 -5.53 6.24
N PHE A 52 15.41 -5.79 5.09
CA PHE A 52 14.29 -4.97 4.64
C PHE A 52 13.07 -5.31 5.49
N THR A 53 12.52 -4.32 6.18
CA THR A 53 11.29 -4.49 6.96
C THR A 53 10.09 -4.00 6.14
N PRO A 54 9.31 -4.90 5.51
CA PRO A 54 8.13 -4.51 4.75
C PRO A 54 7.07 -3.88 5.65
N GLN A 55 6.33 -2.92 5.12
CA GLN A 55 5.22 -2.28 5.81
C GLN A 55 3.89 -2.58 5.12
N VAL A 56 2.83 -1.92 5.58
CA VAL A 56 1.43 -2.23 5.25
C VAL A 56 1.16 -2.35 3.74
N PHE A 57 1.73 -1.48 2.90
CA PHE A 57 1.56 -1.55 1.45
C PHE A 57 2.23 -2.81 0.89
N THR A 58 3.50 -3.04 1.22
CA THR A 58 4.28 -4.17 0.70
C THR A 58 3.68 -5.51 1.14
N ASN A 59 3.19 -5.60 2.38
CA ASN A 59 2.54 -6.80 2.88
C ASN A 59 1.22 -7.07 2.13
N ALA A 60 0.38 -6.05 1.93
CA ALA A 60 -0.84 -6.17 1.14
C ALA A 60 -0.55 -6.54 -0.32
N TYR A 61 0.50 -5.95 -0.88
CA TYR A 61 0.95 -6.18 -2.25
C TYR A 61 1.38 -7.64 -2.48
N VAL A 62 2.23 -8.17 -1.59
CA VAL A 62 2.65 -9.57 -1.62
C VAL A 62 1.46 -10.50 -1.48
N ARG A 63 0.58 -10.26 -0.49
CA ARG A 63 -0.63 -11.09 -0.30
C ARG A 63 -1.51 -11.11 -1.55
N ALA A 64 -1.72 -9.97 -2.20
CA ALA A 64 -2.56 -9.88 -3.39
C ALA A 64 -1.99 -10.67 -4.58
N TRP A 65 -0.67 -10.68 -4.75
CA TRP A 65 -0.01 -11.45 -5.82
C TRP A 65 0.08 -12.94 -5.53
N GLU A 66 0.29 -13.33 -4.27
CA GLU A 66 0.31 -14.75 -3.85
C GLU A 66 -1.10 -15.37 -3.87
N HIS A 67 -2.15 -14.56 -3.69
CA HIS A 67 -3.54 -15.01 -3.63
C HIS A 67 -4.44 -14.29 -4.66
N PRO A 68 -4.23 -14.49 -5.98
CA PRO A 68 -4.90 -13.72 -7.04
C PRO A 68 -6.43 -13.91 -7.08
N ASN A 69 -6.95 -14.98 -6.48
CA ASN A 69 -8.39 -15.29 -6.43
C ASN A 69 -9.08 -14.73 -5.17
N GLU A 70 -8.32 -14.17 -4.25
CA GLU A 70 -8.83 -13.61 -2.99
C GLU A 70 -8.79 -12.08 -3.06
N LYS A 71 -9.84 -11.43 -2.55
CA LYS A 71 -9.86 -9.97 -2.46
C LYS A 71 -9.00 -9.52 -1.29
N VAL A 72 -8.02 -8.68 -1.58
CA VAL A 72 -7.13 -8.08 -0.58
C VAL A 72 -7.47 -6.60 -0.44
N TYR A 73 -7.53 -6.11 0.80
CA TYR A 73 -7.95 -4.75 1.11
C TYR A 73 -6.84 -4.00 1.82
N LEU A 74 -6.41 -2.88 1.26
CA LEU A 74 -5.55 -1.90 1.90
C LEU A 74 -6.41 -0.71 2.37
N VAL A 75 -6.66 -0.64 3.67
CA VAL A 75 -7.44 0.41 4.32
C VAL A 75 -6.51 1.51 4.82
N ILE A 76 -6.70 2.73 4.34
CA ILE A 76 -5.95 3.92 4.73
C ILE A 76 -6.88 4.89 5.44
N GLU A 77 -6.77 4.98 6.76
CA GLU A 77 -7.53 5.95 7.53
C GLU A 77 -6.83 7.31 7.56
N GLU A 78 -7.64 8.38 7.57
CA GLU A 78 -7.16 9.76 7.65
C GLU A 78 -6.13 10.11 6.58
N ILE A 79 -6.37 9.67 5.33
CA ILE A 79 -5.40 9.80 4.22
C ILE A 79 -4.87 11.23 4.04
N ASN A 80 -5.69 12.24 4.34
CA ASN A 80 -5.33 13.65 4.22
C ASN A 80 -4.57 14.24 5.42
N ARG A 81 -4.27 13.44 6.44
CA ARG A 81 -3.50 13.84 7.63
C ARG A 81 -2.00 13.60 7.46
N GLY A 82 -1.59 12.93 6.39
CA GLY A 82 -0.21 12.81 5.93
C GLY A 82 -0.02 13.43 4.54
N ASN A 83 1.23 13.72 4.19
CA ASN A 83 1.57 14.19 2.84
C ASN A 83 1.48 13.05 1.84
N CYS A 84 0.32 12.89 1.20
CA CYS A 84 0.06 11.78 0.27
C CYS A 84 1.09 11.68 -0.87
N ALA A 85 1.55 12.81 -1.41
CA ALA A 85 2.55 12.81 -2.48
C ALA A 85 3.89 12.21 -2.00
N GLN A 86 4.31 12.55 -0.78
CA GLN A 86 5.52 12.01 -0.17
C GLN A 86 5.36 10.55 0.25
N ILE A 87 4.20 10.17 0.79
CA ILE A 87 3.95 8.82 1.29
C ILE A 87 3.86 7.81 0.15
N PHE A 88 3.14 8.14 -0.93
CA PHE A 88 3.02 7.25 -2.09
C PHE A 88 4.21 7.34 -3.03
N GLY A 89 4.86 8.51 -3.16
CA GLY A 89 5.93 8.71 -4.13
C GLY A 89 5.49 8.28 -5.54
N ASP A 90 6.32 7.46 -6.20
CA ASP A 90 6.01 6.94 -7.53
C ASP A 90 4.88 5.91 -7.55
N LEU A 91 4.59 5.23 -6.41
CA LEU A 91 3.43 4.32 -6.28
C LEU A 91 2.12 5.00 -6.62
N PHE A 92 2.08 6.33 -6.52
CA PHE A 92 0.92 7.12 -6.88
C PHE A 92 0.43 6.88 -8.31
N GLN A 93 1.34 6.58 -9.26
CA GLN A 93 0.97 6.29 -10.65
C GLN A 93 0.23 4.95 -10.80
N LEU A 94 0.46 4.00 -9.90
CA LEU A 94 -0.20 2.70 -9.93
C LEU A 94 -1.69 2.79 -9.60
N LEU A 95 -2.12 3.87 -8.95
CA LEU A 95 -3.52 4.10 -8.59
C LEU A 95 -4.40 4.38 -9.82
N ASP A 96 -3.83 4.71 -10.98
CA ASP A 96 -4.59 4.73 -12.23
C ASP A 96 -4.90 3.28 -12.63
N ARG A 97 -6.18 2.89 -12.57
CA ARG A 97 -6.65 1.52 -12.86
C ARG A 97 -7.24 1.41 -14.26
N LYS A 98 -7.03 0.27 -14.91
CA LYS A 98 -7.70 -0.16 -16.14
C LYS A 98 -9.07 -0.76 -15.82
N ASP A 99 -9.86 -1.02 -16.86
CA ASP A 99 -11.18 -1.65 -16.75
C ASP A 99 -11.12 -3.07 -16.13
N ASP A 100 -10.01 -3.78 -16.32
CA ASP A 100 -9.76 -5.10 -15.70
C ASP A 100 -9.32 -5.01 -14.23
N GLY A 101 -9.21 -3.78 -13.70
CA GLY A 101 -8.76 -3.51 -12.35
C GLY A 101 -7.25 -3.55 -12.18
N THR A 102 -6.41 -3.82 -13.18
CA THR A 102 -4.95 -3.72 -13.04
C THR A 102 -4.45 -2.27 -13.14
N SER A 103 -3.24 -1.96 -12.68
CA SER A 103 -2.67 -0.61 -12.87
C SER A 103 -2.38 -0.32 -14.35
N CYS A 104 -2.68 0.92 -14.79
CA CYS A 104 -2.48 1.40 -16.16
C CYS A 104 -1.01 1.38 -16.56
N TYR A 105 -0.15 1.92 -15.70
CA TYR A 105 1.26 2.12 -15.96
C TYR A 105 2.09 1.34 -14.95
N PRO A 106 3.10 0.59 -15.40
CA PRO A 106 4.11 0.05 -14.50
C PRO A 106 4.99 1.18 -13.97
N ILE A 107 5.52 1.01 -12.76
CA ILE A 107 6.58 1.88 -12.23
C ILE A 107 7.80 1.04 -11.90
N ARG A 108 8.99 1.61 -12.04
CA ARG A 108 10.22 0.94 -11.61
C ARG A 108 10.29 0.96 -10.09
N ALA A 109 10.38 -0.21 -9.46
CA ALA A 109 10.64 -0.27 -8.02
C ALA A 109 12.03 0.28 -7.72
N ASP A 110 12.19 0.90 -6.55
CA ASP A 110 13.52 1.11 -5.99
C ASP A 110 14.21 -0.24 -5.74
N LYS A 111 15.54 -0.21 -5.68
CA LYS A 111 16.34 -1.43 -5.60
C LYS A 111 15.99 -2.27 -4.37
N ASP A 112 15.78 -1.63 -3.23
CA ASP A 112 15.56 -2.30 -1.96
C ASP A 112 14.23 -3.07 -1.97
N LEU A 113 13.17 -2.41 -2.44
CA LEU A 113 11.86 -3.03 -2.63
C LEU A 113 11.89 -4.12 -3.70
N ALA A 114 12.57 -3.89 -4.83
CA ALA A 114 12.68 -4.86 -5.90
C ALA A 114 13.39 -6.14 -5.44
N ASP A 115 14.50 -6.00 -4.71
CA ASP A 115 15.27 -7.12 -4.18
C ASP A 115 14.43 -7.90 -3.15
N TYR A 116 13.72 -7.20 -2.26
CA TYR A 116 12.81 -7.85 -1.31
C TYR A 116 11.69 -8.64 -2.03
N LEU A 117 10.99 -8.01 -2.98
CA LEU A 117 9.86 -8.62 -3.69
C LEU A 117 10.28 -9.81 -4.56
N GLN A 118 11.49 -9.81 -5.13
CA GLN A 118 12.02 -10.95 -5.87
C GLN A 118 12.15 -12.23 -5.02
N HIS A 119 12.39 -12.07 -3.72
CA HIS A 119 12.48 -13.16 -2.76
C HIS A 119 11.13 -13.49 -2.13
N ALA A 120 10.28 -12.48 -1.86
CA ALA A 120 8.99 -12.66 -1.23
C ALA A 120 7.94 -13.28 -2.16
N LEU A 121 8.00 -13.01 -3.47
CA LEU A 121 7.04 -13.51 -4.46
C LEU A 121 7.48 -14.84 -5.08
N SER A 122 6.54 -15.77 -5.22
CA SER A 122 6.77 -17.13 -5.70
C SER A 122 5.94 -17.46 -6.95
N GLY A 123 6.48 -18.29 -7.84
CA GLY A 123 5.79 -18.74 -9.04
C GLY A 123 5.26 -17.57 -9.90
N ASP A 124 3.96 -17.63 -10.25
CA ASP A 124 3.30 -16.62 -11.09
C ASP A 124 3.19 -15.24 -10.41
N ALA A 125 3.29 -15.17 -9.08
CA ALA A 125 3.26 -13.93 -8.32
C ALA A 125 4.42 -12.98 -8.71
N LYS A 126 5.52 -13.53 -9.24
CA LYS A 126 6.68 -12.75 -9.72
C LYS A 126 6.34 -11.76 -10.84
N ARG A 127 5.20 -11.93 -11.53
CA ARG A 127 4.68 -10.95 -12.49
C ARG A 127 4.44 -9.57 -11.86
N GLY A 128 4.24 -9.50 -10.54
CA GLY A 128 4.16 -8.25 -9.82
C GLY A 128 5.45 -7.41 -9.85
N ILE A 129 6.61 -8.03 -10.07
CA ILE A 129 7.91 -7.33 -10.12
C ILE A 129 8.69 -7.65 -11.40
N GLU A 130 7.99 -7.98 -12.48
CA GLU A 130 8.60 -8.37 -13.75
C GLU A 130 9.52 -7.26 -14.29
N GLU A 131 10.77 -7.62 -14.61
CA GLU A 131 11.82 -6.67 -15.02
C GLU A 131 12.10 -5.53 -14.00
N GLY A 132 11.75 -5.73 -12.73
CA GLY A 132 11.87 -4.72 -11.68
C GLY A 132 10.74 -3.68 -11.70
N ASN A 133 9.67 -3.92 -12.45
CA ASN A 133 8.53 -3.04 -12.54
C ASN A 133 7.36 -3.53 -11.70
N LEU A 134 6.80 -2.64 -10.88
CA LEU A 134 5.59 -2.88 -10.12
C LEU A 134 4.35 -2.68 -10.97
N CYS A 135 3.37 -3.55 -10.78
CA CYS A 135 1.99 -3.32 -11.18
C CYS A 135 1.02 -3.76 -10.08
N LEU A 136 -0.08 -3.05 -9.87
CA LEU A 136 -1.10 -3.46 -8.89
C LEU A 136 -2.04 -4.50 -9.52
N PRO A 137 -2.26 -5.66 -8.87
CA PRO A 137 -3.18 -6.67 -9.37
C PRO A 137 -4.63 -6.23 -9.16
N SER A 138 -5.58 -6.84 -9.87
CA SER A 138 -6.99 -6.44 -9.86
C SER A 138 -7.74 -6.74 -8.57
N ASN A 139 -7.24 -7.71 -7.79
CA ASN A 139 -7.80 -8.13 -6.52
C ASN A 139 -7.35 -7.27 -5.31
N LEU A 140 -6.39 -6.35 -5.50
CA LEU A 140 -5.99 -5.40 -4.47
C LEU A 140 -6.88 -4.16 -4.50
N HIS A 141 -7.69 -3.98 -3.45
CA HIS A 141 -8.62 -2.88 -3.28
C HIS A 141 -8.08 -1.88 -2.24
N ILE A 142 -7.97 -0.61 -2.60
CA ILE A 142 -7.55 0.45 -1.68
C ILE A 142 -8.79 1.21 -1.22
N ILE A 143 -9.00 1.28 0.10
CA ILE A 143 -10.13 1.98 0.71
C ILE A 143 -9.58 3.07 1.62
N ALA A 144 -9.80 4.33 1.25
CA ALA A 144 -9.34 5.46 2.03
C ALA A 144 -10.48 6.16 2.78
N THR A 145 -10.22 6.61 4.00
CA THR A 145 -11.11 7.54 4.71
C THR A 145 -10.47 8.91 4.83
N MET A 146 -11.26 9.96 4.63
CA MET A 146 -10.81 11.35 4.72
C MET A 146 -11.61 12.08 5.80
N ASN A 147 -10.93 12.91 6.59
CA ASN A 147 -11.58 13.82 7.51
C ASN A 147 -11.51 15.25 6.96
N THR A 148 -12.63 15.82 6.51
CA THR A 148 -12.65 17.14 5.85
C THR A 148 -12.79 18.33 6.80
N SER A 149 -12.97 18.09 8.10
CA SER A 149 -13.25 19.14 9.09
C SER A 149 -12.02 19.61 9.88
N ASP A 150 -10.87 18.96 9.73
CA ASP A 150 -9.65 19.30 10.45
C ASP A 150 -8.93 20.45 9.71
N GLN A 151 -8.33 21.39 10.45
CA GLN A 151 -7.61 22.54 9.85
C GLN A 151 -6.14 22.21 9.56
N SER A 152 -5.62 21.09 10.08
CA SER A 152 -4.21 20.67 9.97
C SER A 152 -3.95 19.68 8.84
N LEU A 153 -4.78 19.69 7.80
CA LEU A 153 -4.75 18.71 6.72
C LEU A 153 -3.82 19.12 5.59
N PHE A 154 -3.15 18.14 5.01
CA PHE A 154 -2.41 18.36 3.77
C PHE A 154 -3.39 18.53 2.61
N PRO A 155 -3.19 19.55 1.74
CA PRO A 155 -4.04 19.72 0.57
C PRO A 155 -3.83 18.55 -0.39
N MET A 156 -4.92 17.85 -0.70
CA MET A 156 -4.92 16.86 -1.78
C MET A 156 -5.06 17.55 -3.13
N ASP A 157 -4.08 17.31 -4.00
CA ASP A 157 -4.14 17.75 -5.40
C ASP A 157 -5.30 17.05 -6.14
N SER A 158 -5.80 17.73 -7.16
CA SER A 158 -6.76 17.26 -8.16
C SER A 158 -6.42 15.87 -8.73
N ALA A 159 -5.14 15.54 -8.94
CA ALA A 159 -4.72 14.22 -9.38
C ALA A 159 -5.10 13.12 -8.38
N PHE A 160 -4.89 13.36 -7.08
CA PHE A 160 -5.24 12.40 -6.03
C PHE A 160 -6.76 12.28 -5.87
N LYS A 161 -7.51 13.36 -6.05
CA LYS A 161 -8.98 13.34 -5.96
C LYS A 161 -9.65 12.61 -7.13
N ARG A 162 -8.97 12.48 -8.27
CA ARG A 162 -9.46 11.80 -9.47
C ARG A 162 -9.31 10.28 -9.39
N ARG A 163 -8.37 9.79 -8.58
CA ARG A 163 -8.00 8.38 -8.43
C ARG A 163 -8.66 7.82 -7.19
#